data_AF-A0A7V2MPT5-F1
#
_entry.id   AF-A0A7V2MPT5-F1
#
_cell.length_a   1.000
_cell.length_b   1.000
_cell.length_c   1.000
_cell.angle_alpha   90.00
_cell.angle_beta   90.00
_cell.angle_gamma   90.00
#
_symmetry.space_group_name_H-M   'P 1'
#
loop_
_entity.id
_entity.type
_entity.pdbx_description
1 polymer ?
#
loop_
_entity_poly.entity_id
_entity_poly.type
_entity_poly.pdbx_seq_one_letter_code
_entity_poly.pdbx_strand_id
1 'polypeptide(L)'
;MRWLLIIALSAAAVALVLAYRPPLQPGAPAKKIQLSNLPVGYCPSRVWLIVTDHAGKVFFDNERTVGNCREVDLTDITLPSEGLVYLKAPLALALKRTFTSESLPLITALALGDVTADNVINGADEVLVRGAVSGSEPVPGTDIDQDGQMTVIDLAYIKVNQRAGEPRPDGKPWSEAVH
;
A
#
# COMPACT_ATOMS: atom_id res chain seq x y z
N MET A 1 -65.88 22.30 4.81
CA MET A 1 -65.38 20.92 5.08
C MET A 1 -64.37 20.38 4.06
N ARG A 2 -64.30 20.85 2.81
CA ARG A 2 -63.32 20.34 1.80
C ARG A 2 -61.86 20.82 1.96
N TRP A 3 -61.60 21.92 2.67
CA TRP A 3 -60.25 22.51 2.78
C TRP A 3 -59.38 21.91 3.90
N LEU A 4 -59.97 21.28 4.93
CA LEU A 4 -59.23 20.67 6.05
C LEU A 4 -58.61 19.30 5.68
N LEU A 5 -59.16 18.60 4.69
CA LEU A 5 -58.64 17.29 4.24
C LEU A 5 -57.36 17.41 3.40
N ILE A 6 -57.17 18.51 2.67
CA ILE A 6 -56.00 18.70 1.79
C ILE A 6 -54.74 19.03 2.61
N ILE A 7 -54.90 19.77 3.71
CA ILE A 7 -53.78 20.14 4.61
C ILE A 7 -53.31 18.91 5.42
N ALA A 8 -54.24 18.05 5.85
CA ALA A 8 -53.90 16.82 6.57
C ALA A 8 -53.12 15.81 5.70
N LEU A 9 -53.47 15.68 4.42
CA LEU A 9 -52.77 14.78 3.48
C LEU A 9 -51.37 15.28 3.09
N SER A 10 -51.16 16.59 3.05
CA SER A 10 -49.83 17.16 2.72
C SER A 10 -48.86 17.11 3.90
N ALA A 11 -49.34 17.28 5.15
CA ALA A 11 -48.51 17.10 6.34
C ALA A 11 -48.01 15.65 6.52
N ALA A 12 -48.86 14.66 6.20
CA ALA A 12 -48.49 13.24 6.26
C ALA A 12 -47.46 12.85 5.19
N ALA A 13 -47.55 13.40 3.97
CA ALA A 13 -46.60 13.15 2.89
C ALA A 13 -45.22 13.76 3.18
N VAL A 14 -45.16 14.97 3.77
CA VAL A 14 -43.90 15.61 4.15
C VAL A 14 -43.23 14.88 5.32
N ALA A 15 -44.01 14.37 6.28
CA ALA A 15 -43.48 13.54 7.37
C ALA A 15 -42.90 12.20 6.87
N LEU A 16 -43.50 11.59 5.84
CA LEU A 16 -43.00 10.35 5.24
C LEU A 16 -41.69 10.57 4.44
N VAL A 17 -41.57 11.72 3.76
CA VAL A 17 -40.36 12.09 3.01
C VAL A 17 -39.22 12.51 3.94
N LEU A 18 -39.51 13.17 5.07
CA LEU A 18 -38.50 13.50 6.09
C LEU A 18 -38.05 12.27 6.92
N ALA A 19 -38.87 11.22 6.99
CA ALA A 19 -38.53 9.96 7.65
C ALA A 19 -37.83 8.95 6.71
N TYR A 20 -37.87 9.15 5.39
CA TYR A 20 -37.17 8.31 4.43
C TYR A 20 -35.68 8.64 4.44
N ARG A 21 -34.95 8.04 5.38
CA ARG A 21 -33.51 7.86 5.22
C ARG A 21 -33.33 6.67 4.28
N PRO A 22 -32.79 6.85 3.06
CA PRO A 22 -32.37 5.69 2.29
C PRO A 22 -31.45 4.86 3.20
N PRO A 23 -31.54 3.52 3.19
CA PRO A 23 -30.55 2.72 3.86
C PRO A 23 -29.18 3.20 3.36
N LEU A 24 -28.26 3.50 4.28
CA LEU A 24 -26.87 3.67 3.94
C LEU A 24 -26.50 2.39 3.20
N GLN A 25 -26.47 2.45 1.87
CA GLN A 25 -25.85 1.40 1.09
C GLN A 25 -24.45 1.30 1.67
N PRO A 26 -24.02 0.12 2.17
CA PRO A 26 -22.62 -0.05 2.49
C PRO A 26 -21.87 0.37 1.24
N GLY A 27 -21.14 1.48 1.32
CA GLY A 27 -20.33 1.95 0.21
C GLY A 27 -19.49 0.77 -0.24
N ALA A 28 -19.40 0.57 -1.56
CA ALA A 28 -18.58 -0.51 -2.09
C ALA A 28 -17.23 -0.52 -1.35
N PRO A 29 -16.75 -1.68 -0.87
CA PRO A 29 -15.55 -1.74 -0.05
C PRO A 29 -14.42 -1.04 -0.78
N ALA A 30 -13.68 -0.18 -0.05
CA ALA A 30 -12.60 0.59 -0.62
C ALA A 30 -11.56 -0.36 -1.24
N LYS A 31 -11.32 -0.24 -2.55
CA LYS A 31 -10.31 -1.03 -3.26
C LYS A 31 -8.93 -0.43 -2.99
N LYS A 32 -8.33 -0.78 -1.85
CA LYS A 32 -7.04 -0.24 -1.42
C LYS A 32 -6.09 -1.32 -0.91
N ILE A 33 -4.81 -1.01 -0.96
CA ILE A 33 -3.77 -1.72 -0.20
C ILE A 33 -3.28 -0.77 0.90
N GLN A 34 -3.37 -1.21 2.14
CA GLN A 34 -2.83 -0.52 3.30
C GLN A 34 -1.45 -1.07 3.64
N LEU A 35 -0.44 -0.20 3.57
CA LEU A 35 0.90 -0.45 4.07
C LEU A 35 0.88 -0.28 5.59
N SER A 36 1.27 -1.32 6.30
CA SER A 36 1.22 -1.42 7.76
C SER A 36 2.59 -1.70 8.35
N ASN A 37 2.72 -1.50 9.65
CA ASN A 37 3.96 -1.73 10.41
C ASN A 37 5.18 -0.99 9.84
N LEU A 38 4.95 0.21 9.31
CA LEU A 38 5.99 1.09 8.81
C LEU A 38 6.45 2.04 9.94
N PRO A 39 7.76 2.33 10.04
CA PRO A 39 8.26 3.38 10.91
C PRO A 39 7.54 4.71 10.66
N VAL A 40 7.50 5.57 11.69
CA VAL A 40 6.77 6.83 11.64
C VAL A 40 7.35 7.78 10.58
N GLY A 41 8.68 7.86 10.46
CA GLY A 41 9.35 8.70 9.46
C GLY A 41 9.21 8.15 8.04
N TYR A 42 9.18 6.83 7.86
CA TYR A 42 9.16 6.22 6.54
C TYR A 42 7.85 6.51 5.81
N CYS A 43 7.97 7.33 4.76
CA CYS A 43 6.85 7.79 3.95
C CYS A 43 7.15 7.59 2.46
N PRO A 44 6.90 6.40 1.91
CA PRO A 44 7.06 6.17 0.49
C PRO A 44 6.00 6.99 -0.24
N SER A 45 6.41 7.76 -1.26
CA SER A 45 5.47 8.52 -2.11
C SER A 45 4.93 7.69 -3.27
N ARG A 46 5.64 6.62 -3.64
CA ARG A 46 5.34 5.76 -4.77
C ARG A 46 5.66 4.29 -4.47
N VAL A 47 4.98 3.39 -5.16
CA VAL A 47 5.27 1.95 -5.20
C VAL A 47 5.10 1.43 -6.62
N TRP A 48 5.86 0.42 -6.98
CA TRP A 48 5.56 -0.38 -8.17
C TRP A 48 4.51 -1.43 -7.81
N LEU A 49 3.44 -1.50 -8.59
CA LEU A 49 2.33 -2.42 -8.38
C LEU A 49 2.14 -3.30 -9.62
N ILE A 50 2.04 -4.61 -9.40
CA ILE A 50 1.65 -5.56 -10.44
C ILE A 50 0.44 -6.36 -9.93
N VAL A 51 -0.61 -6.45 -10.74
CA VAL A 51 -1.79 -7.26 -10.46
C VAL A 51 -1.90 -8.34 -11.52
N THR A 52 -2.03 -9.59 -11.08
CA THR A 52 -2.20 -10.76 -11.94
C THR A 52 -3.37 -11.62 -11.47
N ASP A 53 -3.92 -12.47 -12.34
CA ASP A 53 -4.70 -13.63 -11.89
C ASP A 53 -3.77 -14.77 -11.44
N HIS A 54 -4.35 -15.88 -10.97
CA HIS A 54 -3.59 -17.07 -10.56
C HIS A 54 -2.87 -17.78 -11.73
N ALA A 55 -3.25 -17.52 -12.97
CA ALA A 55 -2.58 -18.05 -14.16
C ALA A 55 -1.39 -17.17 -14.61
N GLY A 56 -1.16 -16.03 -13.94
CA GLY A 56 -0.09 -15.10 -14.25
C GLY A 56 -0.43 -14.08 -15.35
N LYS A 57 -1.69 -13.99 -15.79
CA LYS A 57 -2.11 -12.93 -16.70
C LYS A 57 -2.05 -11.59 -15.98
N VAL A 58 -1.33 -10.63 -16.56
CA VAL A 58 -1.17 -9.27 -16.00
C VAL A 58 -2.40 -8.41 -16.33
N PHE A 59 -2.98 -7.80 -15.30
CA PHE A 59 -4.08 -6.83 -15.38
C PHE A 59 -3.59 -5.39 -15.15
N PHE A 60 -2.48 -5.25 -14.42
CA PHE A 60 -1.85 -3.98 -14.12
C PHE A 60 -0.36 -4.18 -13.87
N ASP A 61 0.49 -3.31 -14.41
CA ASP A 61 1.95 -3.27 -14.17
C ASP A 61 2.41 -1.83 -14.35
N ASN A 62 2.42 -1.05 -13.26
CA ASN A 62 2.86 0.34 -13.28
C ASN A 62 3.14 0.85 -11.86
N GLU A 63 3.74 2.02 -11.78
CA GLU A 63 3.90 2.78 -10.55
C GLU A 63 2.56 3.37 -10.06
N ARG A 64 2.39 3.43 -8.74
CA ARG A 64 1.24 4.02 -8.05
C ARG A 64 1.71 4.99 -6.99
N THR A 65 0.95 6.07 -6.82
CA THR A 65 1.14 6.98 -5.70
C THR A 65 0.67 6.32 -4.41
N VAL A 66 1.34 6.68 -3.32
CA VAL A 66 0.96 6.26 -1.97
C VAL A 66 0.33 7.46 -1.25
N GLY A 67 -0.98 7.38 -1.03
CA GLY A 67 -1.72 8.35 -0.23
C GLY A 67 -1.38 8.21 1.25
N ASN A 68 -1.20 9.35 1.94
CA ASN A 68 -0.93 9.41 3.38
C ASN A 68 0.21 8.48 3.85
N CYS A 69 1.21 8.24 3.00
CA CYS A 69 2.33 7.32 3.25
C CYS A 69 1.93 5.84 3.47
N ARG A 70 0.65 5.48 3.33
CA ARG A 70 0.11 4.20 3.82
C ARG A 70 -0.90 3.56 2.88
N GLU A 71 -1.42 4.25 1.87
CA GLU A 71 -2.54 3.75 1.07
C GLU A 71 -2.22 3.76 -0.41
N VAL A 72 -2.33 2.61 -1.05
CA VAL A 72 -2.30 2.49 -2.51
C VAL A 72 -3.73 2.29 -3.00
N ASP A 73 -4.24 3.25 -3.75
CA ASP A 73 -5.58 3.17 -4.32
C ASP A 73 -5.59 2.25 -5.55
N LEU A 74 -6.59 1.37 -5.63
CA LEU A 74 -6.83 0.45 -6.74
C LEU A 74 -8.17 0.73 -7.45
N THR A 75 -8.86 1.82 -7.09
CA THR A 75 -10.24 2.09 -7.55
C THR A 75 -10.36 2.24 -9.07
N ASP A 76 -9.32 2.77 -9.73
CA ASP A 76 -9.23 2.93 -11.18
C ASP A 76 -8.75 1.67 -11.93
N ILE A 77 -8.42 0.60 -11.20
CA ILE A 77 -7.95 -0.67 -11.78
C ILE A 77 -9.13 -1.65 -11.91
N THR A 78 -9.30 -2.22 -13.11
CA THR A 78 -10.23 -3.33 -13.31
C THR A 78 -9.59 -4.62 -12.81
N LEU A 79 -9.84 -4.95 -11.55
CA LEU A 79 -9.32 -6.16 -10.90
C LEU A 79 -10.10 -7.41 -11.35
N PRO A 80 -9.43 -8.58 -11.48
CA PRO A 80 -10.12 -9.86 -11.52
C PRO A 80 -10.86 -10.13 -10.19
N SER A 81 -11.74 -11.14 -10.17
CA SER A 81 -12.47 -11.56 -8.96
C SER A 81 -11.54 -12.12 -7.87
N GLU A 82 -10.41 -12.69 -8.27
CA GLU A 82 -9.33 -13.16 -7.41
C GLU A 82 -8.00 -13.12 -8.15
N GLY A 83 -6.90 -13.09 -7.41
CA GLY A 83 -5.57 -13.10 -8.02
C GLY A 83 -4.44 -12.78 -7.05
N LEU A 84 -3.35 -12.26 -7.61
CA LEU A 84 -2.14 -11.90 -6.88
C LEU A 84 -1.80 -10.42 -7.11
N VAL A 85 -1.45 -9.76 -6.02
CA VAL A 85 -0.82 -8.44 -6.00
C VAL A 85 0.65 -8.61 -5.67
N TYR A 86 1.51 -8.01 -6.48
CA TYR A 86 2.92 -7.81 -6.17
C TYR A 86 3.16 -6.33 -5.95
N LEU A 87 3.90 -6.00 -4.90
CA LEU A 87 4.17 -4.62 -4.52
C LEU A 87 5.64 -4.46 -4.14
N LYS A 88 6.28 -3.42 -4.67
CA LYS A 88 7.66 -3.03 -4.35
C LYS A 88 7.69 -1.54 -4.02
N ALA A 89 8.17 -1.20 -2.83
CA ALA A 89 8.32 0.17 -2.34
C ALA A 89 9.81 0.53 -2.17
N PRO A 90 10.16 1.83 -2.02
CA PRO A 90 11.56 2.24 -1.82
C PRO A 90 12.16 1.56 -0.60
N LEU A 91 13.40 1.07 -0.69
CA LEU A 91 14.10 0.40 0.40
C LEU A 91 13.42 -0.88 0.93
N ALA A 92 12.29 -1.28 0.36
CA ALA A 92 11.51 -2.42 0.84
C ALA A 92 11.68 -3.60 -0.09
N LEU A 93 11.73 -4.82 0.43
CA LEU A 93 11.60 -6.02 -0.42
C LEU A 93 10.25 -6.05 -1.12
N ALA A 94 10.26 -6.55 -2.36
CA ALA A 94 9.03 -6.90 -3.04
C ALA A 94 8.28 -7.98 -2.27
N LEU A 95 6.95 -7.89 -2.27
CA LEU A 95 6.07 -8.87 -1.66
C LEU A 95 4.99 -9.31 -2.62
N LYS A 96 4.39 -10.46 -2.31
CA LYS A 96 3.27 -11.06 -3.02
C LYS A 96 2.13 -11.31 -2.03
N ARG A 97 0.90 -10.98 -2.43
CA ARG A 97 -0.32 -11.25 -1.66
C ARG A 97 -1.42 -11.77 -2.57
N THR A 98 -2.11 -12.81 -2.12
CA THR A 98 -3.37 -13.25 -2.71
C THR A 98 -4.49 -12.31 -2.32
N PHE A 99 -5.46 -12.12 -3.20
CA PHE A 99 -6.68 -11.36 -2.90
C PHE A 99 -7.91 -11.99 -3.56
N THR A 100 -9.07 -11.74 -2.97
CA THR A 100 -10.37 -11.81 -3.65
C THR A 100 -10.97 -10.41 -3.69
N SER A 101 -11.90 -10.15 -4.62
CA SER A 101 -12.57 -8.84 -4.69
C SER A 101 -13.33 -8.50 -3.41
N GLU A 102 -13.71 -9.51 -2.63
CA GLU A 102 -14.39 -9.39 -1.35
C GLU A 102 -13.42 -9.13 -0.18
N SER A 103 -12.14 -9.50 -0.32
CA SER A 103 -11.13 -9.35 0.72
C SER A 103 -10.39 -8.00 0.68
N LEU A 104 -10.94 -6.99 0.00
CA LEU A 104 -10.40 -5.64 -0.03
C LEU A 104 -11.04 -4.78 1.07
N PRO A 105 -10.25 -3.92 1.77
CA PRO A 105 -8.85 -3.59 1.52
C PRO A 105 -7.85 -4.66 2.00
N LEU A 106 -6.70 -4.75 1.32
CA LEU A 106 -5.59 -5.62 1.70
C LEU A 106 -4.66 -4.90 2.69
N ILE A 107 -4.24 -5.57 3.76
CA ILE A 107 -3.23 -5.04 4.69
C ILE A 107 -1.91 -5.80 4.48
N THR A 108 -0.83 -5.07 4.22
CA THR A 108 0.49 -5.66 3.98
C THR A 108 1.57 -4.98 4.82
N ALA A 109 2.56 -5.76 5.28
CA ALA A 109 3.70 -5.25 6.02
C ALA A 109 4.95 -5.37 5.14
N LEU A 110 5.69 -4.27 5.01
CA LEU A 110 6.89 -4.22 4.18
C LEU A 110 8.12 -4.62 4.98
N ALA A 111 9.08 -5.25 4.30
CA ALA A 111 10.39 -5.54 4.86
C ALA A 111 11.35 -4.46 4.41
N LEU A 112 11.69 -3.52 5.29
CA LEU A 112 12.61 -2.44 4.96
C LEU A 112 14.07 -2.87 5.14
N GLY A 113 14.96 -2.30 4.34
CA GLY A 113 16.40 -2.50 4.42
C GLY A 113 17.10 -2.87 3.11
N ASP A 114 16.42 -2.84 1.97
CA ASP A 114 17.02 -3.14 0.66
C ASP A 114 17.65 -1.86 0.09
N VAL A 115 18.82 -1.52 0.61
CA VAL A 115 19.55 -0.28 0.31
C VAL A 115 20.25 -0.38 -1.04
N THR A 116 20.74 -1.57 -1.40
CA THR A 116 21.36 -1.83 -2.72
C THR A 116 20.35 -1.95 -3.86
N ALA A 117 19.04 -1.97 -3.53
CA ALA A 117 17.94 -2.09 -4.48
C ALA A 117 18.00 -3.35 -5.37
N ASP A 118 18.63 -4.42 -4.88
CA ASP A 118 18.76 -5.70 -5.59
C ASP A 118 17.63 -6.69 -5.22
N ASN A 119 16.68 -6.25 -4.39
CA ASN A 119 15.58 -7.05 -3.86
C ASN A 119 16.04 -8.16 -2.91
N VAL A 120 17.18 -7.97 -2.25
CA VAL A 120 17.73 -8.88 -1.24
C VAL A 120 18.36 -8.09 -0.10
N ILE A 121 17.77 -8.17 1.09
CA ILE A 121 18.38 -7.57 2.29
C ILE A 121 19.48 -8.53 2.79
N ASN A 122 20.73 -8.09 2.71
CA ASN A 122 21.89 -8.92 3.02
C ASN A 122 23.05 -8.12 3.65
N GLY A 123 24.24 -8.71 3.66
CA GLY A 123 25.43 -8.09 4.24
C GLY A 123 25.93 -6.85 3.48
N ALA A 124 25.61 -6.72 2.20
CA ALA A 124 25.95 -5.53 1.41
C ALA A 124 25.20 -4.29 1.93
N ASP A 125 23.89 -4.41 2.18
CA ASP A 125 23.09 -3.34 2.80
C ASP A 125 23.64 -2.99 4.18
N GLU A 126 23.96 -4.02 4.97
CA GLU A 126 24.49 -3.85 6.32
C GLU A 126 25.79 -3.04 6.32
N VAL A 127 26.69 -3.28 5.37
CA VAL A 127 27.96 -2.56 5.27
C VAL A 127 27.70 -1.07 5.03
N LEU A 128 26.76 -0.72 4.15
CA LEU A 128 26.41 0.68 3.84
C LEU A 128 25.83 1.38 5.07
N VAL A 129 24.81 0.77 5.70
CA VAL A 129 24.14 1.36 6.88
C VAL A 129 25.10 1.46 8.07
N ARG A 130 25.87 0.40 8.36
CA ARG A 130 26.87 0.42 9.44
C ARG A 130 27.94 1.48 9.21
N GLY A 131 28.35 1.69 7.96
CA GLY A 131 29.27 2.75 7.56
C GLY A 131 28.72 4.14 7.93
N ALA A 132 27.48 4.42 7.52
CA ALA A 132 26.80 5.69 7.82
C ALA A 132 26.65 5.93 9.33
N VAL A 133 26.21 4.92 10.09
CA VAL A 133 26.10 4.97 11.56
C VAL A 133 27.45 5.24 12.23
N SER A 134 28.55 4.79 11.62
CA SER A 134 29.92 4.99 12.13
C SER A 134 30.56 6.30 11.68
N GLY A 135 29.81 7.18 10.99
CA GLY A 135 30.29 8.49 10.54
C GLY A 135 30.92 8.51 9.15
N SER A 136 30.73 7.47 8.34
CA SER A 136 31.02 7.55 6.89
C SER A 136 29.97 8.41 6.21
N GLU A 137 30.30 8.97 5.03
CA GLU A 137 29.33 9.71 4.23
C GLU A 137 28.10 8.82 3.92
N PRO A 138 26.88 9.23 4.31
CA PRO A 138 25.68 8.46 4.03
C PRO A 138 25.42 8.35 2.53
N VAL A 139 25.00 7.17 2.07
CA VAL A 139 24.48 6.99 0.71
C VAL A 139 22.95 7.03 0.74
N PRO A 140 22.27 7.36 -0.38
CA PRO A 140 20.81 7.36 -0.41
C PRO A 140 20.23 6.03 0.10
N GLY A 141 19.28 6.12 1.04
CA GLY A 141 18.61 4.96 1.59
C GLY A 141 19.22 4.36 2.87
N THR A 142 20.35 4.86 3.38
CA THR A 142 20.88 4.39 4.67
C THR A 142 20.10 4.87 5.89
N ASP A 143 19.32 5.94 5.73
CA ASP A 143 18.27 6.37 6.67
C ASP A 143 16.99 5.61 6.29
N ILE A 144 16.78 4.45 6.90
CA ILE A 144 15.74 3.49 6.53
C ILE A 144 14.41 3.90 7.13
N ASP A 145 14.40 4.43 8.36
CA ASP A 145 13.18 4.92 9.00
C ASP A 145 12.85 6.38 8.67
N GLN A 146 13.72 7.05 7.92
CA GLN A 146 13.53 8.40 7.35
C GLN A 146 13.28 9.47 8.42
N ASP A 147 13.93 9.35 9.58
CA ASP A 147 13.84 10.33 10.64
C ASP A 147 14.91 11.43 10.55
N GLY A 148 15.81 11.34 9.57
CA GLY A 148 16.91 12.26 9.32
C GLY A 148 18.19 11.94 10.09
N GLN A 149 18.24 10.82 10.83
CA GLN A 149 19.39 10.39 11.62
C GLN A 149 19.76 8.96 11.31
N MET A 150 21.06 8.71 11.16
CA MET A 150 21.60 7.39 10.86
C MET A 150 22.02 6.76 12.17
N THR A 151 21.19 5.86 12.70
CA THR A 151 21.36 5.26 14.02
C THR A 151 21.38 3.74 13.98
N VAL A 152 21.54 3.12 15.15
CA VAL A 152 21.43 1.65 15.29
C VAL A 152 20.03 1.13 14.95
N ILE A 153 19.00 2.01 14.90
CA ILE A 153 17.65 1.64 14.49
C ILE A 153 17.62 1.28 13.00
N ASP A 154 18.28 2.05 12.14
CA ASP A 154 18.43 1.73 10.71
C ASP A 154 19.10 0.37 10.51
N LEU A 155 20.20 0.15 11.25
CA LEU A 155 20.92 -1.12 11.20
C LEU A 155 20.05 -2.30 11.66
N ALA A 156 19.13 -2.08 12.61
CA ALA A 156 18.22 -3.11 13.08
C ALA A 156 17.26 -3.58 11.98
N TYR A 157 16.77 -2.68 11.12
CA TYR A 157 15.90 -3.06 9.98
C TYR A 157 16.58 -4.06 9.05
N ILE A 158 17.87 -3.86 8.76
CA ILE A 158 18.66 -4.83 7.98
C ILE A 158 18.68 -6.19 8.68
N LYS A 159 19.08 -6.20 9.96
CA LYS A 159 19.30 -7.44 10.73
C LYS A 159 18.04 -8.29 10.88
N VAL A 160 16.88 -7.67 11.09
CA VAL A 160 15.61 -8.41 11.27
C VAL A 160 15.00 -8.88 9.96
N ASN A 161 15.39 -8.29 8.82
CA ASN A 161 14.82 -8.57 7.52
C ASN A 161 15.78 -9.25 6.55
N GLN A 162 16.92 -9.80 6.97
CA GLN A 162 17.86 -10.49 6.07
C GLN A 162 17.20 -11.65 5.31
N ARG A 163 16.80 -11.40 4.06
CA ARG A 163 16.11 -12.35 3.16
C ARG A 163 16.00 -11.76 1.75
N ALA A 164 15.61 -12.62 0.81
CA ALA A 164 15.19 -12.20 -0.52
C ALA A 164 13.72 -11.79 -0.55
N GLY A 165 13.41 -10.79 -1.39
CA GLY A 165 12.04 -10.44 -1.74
C GLY A 165 11.44 -11.37 -2.78
N GLU A 166 10.18 -11.14 -3.11
CA GLU A 166 9.50 -11.88 -4.18
C GLU A 166 10.02 -11.45 -5.56
N PRO A 167 10.23 -12.38 -6.51
CA PRO A 167 10.56 -12.03 -7.88
C PRO A 167 9.37 -11.35 -8.57
N ARG A 168 9.63 -10.57 -9.63
CA ARG A 168 8.54 -10.10 -10.49
C ARG A 168 7.88 -11.28 -11.19
N PRO A 169 6.55 -11.25 -11.40
CA PRO A 169 5.84 -12.32 -12.09
C PRO A 169 6.26 -12.47 -13.57
N ASP A 170 6.79 -11.42 -14.19
CA ASP A 170 7.28 -11.45 -15.58
C ASP A 170 8.77 -11.81 -15.72
N GLY A 171 9.45 -12.15 -14.61
CA GLY A 171 10.86 -12.54 -14.59
C GLY A 171 11.86 -11.40 -14.83
N LYS A 172 11.39 -10.16 -15.01
CA LYS A 172 12.26 -8.98 -15.11
C LYS A 172 12.80 -8.59 -13.73
N PRO A 173 13.88 -7.80 -13.65
CA PRO A 173 14.25 -7.17 -12.39
C PRO A 173 13.14 -6.20 -11.94
N TRP A 174 12.96 -6.07 -10.62
CA TRP A 174 12.29 -4.90 -10.07
C TRP A 174 13.07 -3.68 -10.56
N SER A 175 12.42 -2.82 -11.36
CA SER A 175 13.07 -1.68 -11.98
C SER A 175 13.74 -0.84 -10.89
N GLU A 176 14.90 -0.25 -11.20
CA GLU A 176 15.67 0.68 -10.34
C GLU A 176 14.88 1.91 -9.86
N ALA A 177 13.63 2.06 -10.30
CA ALA A 177 12.72 3.16 -10.05
C ALA A 177 12.14 3.17 -8.63
N VAL A 178 13.00 3.04 -7.62
CA VAL A 178 12.62 3.31 -6.24
C VAL A 178 13.72 4.01 -5.42
N HIS A 179 14.49 4.87 -6.09
CA HIS A 179 15.29 5.92 -5.46
C HIS A 179 14.60 7.28 -5.59
#